data_AF-A0A078M9D0-F1
#
_entry.id   AF-A0A078M9D0-F1
#
_cell.length_a   1.000
_cell.length_b   1.000
_cell.length_c   1.000
_cell.angle_alpha   90.00
_cell.angle_beta   90.00
_cell.angle_gamma   90.00
#
_symmetry.space_group_name_H-M   'P 1'
#
loop_
_entity.id
_entity.type
_entity.pdbx_description
1 polymer ?
#
loop_
_entity_poly.entity_id
_entity_poly.type
_entity_poly.pdbx_seq_one_letter_code
_entity_poly.pdbx_strand_id
1 'polypeptide(L)'
;MLTLAVLIGLCYIFLFTHIPESLTYFVKILPMLLIIAYTLRLPLTRTPYHQWLIVGLTFCMIGDYTLQWFIVGLSFFLTGHIFYIVAFMRTKQQRAPLAIKLAVTLYAGLMILWLQVQYSPQVIPF
;
A
#
# COMPACT_ATOMS: atom_id res chain seq x y z
N MET A 1 -12.27 9.05 -6.04
CA MET A 1 -11.17 8.14 -6.46
C MET A 1 -10.44 7.58 -5.24
N LEU A 2 -9.95 8.41 -4.32
CA LEU A 2 -9.33 7.94 -3.07
C LEU A 2 -10.26 7.03 -2.23
N THR A 3 -11.53 7.39 -2.08
CA THR A 3 -12.55 6.58 -1.37
C THR A 3 -12.71 5.19 -1.98
N LEU A 4 -12.62 5.09 -3.31
CA LEU A 4 -12.70 3.82 -4.02
C LEU A 4 -11.44 2.97 -3.82
N ALA A 5 -10.24 3.58 -3.81
CA ALA A 5 -9.00 2.87 -3.48
C ALA A 5 -9.04 2.31 -2.06
N VAL A 6 -9.51 3.11 -1.11
CA VAL A 6 -9.66 2.69 0.29
C VAL A 6 -10.67 1.57 0.41
N LEU A 7 -11.83 1.67 -0.26
CA LEU A 7 -12.87 0.65 -0.22
C LEU A 7 -12.41 -0.67 -0.84
N ILE A 8 -11.71 -0.62 -1.99
CA ILE A 8 -11.09 -1.80 -2.63
C ILE A 8 -10.05 -2.42 -1.70
N GLY A 9 -9.19 -1.61 -1.08
CA GLY A 9 -8.19 -2.10 -0.12
C GLY A 9 -8.82 -2.74 1.12
N LEU A 10 -9.89 -2.15 1.67
CA LEU A 10 -10.62 -2.72 2.79
C LEU A 10 -11.28 -4.04 2.41
N CYS A 11 -12.01 -4.08 1.28
CA CYS A 11 -12.61 -5.30 0.76
C CYS A 11 -11.56 -6.40 0.55
N TYR A 12 -10.38 -6.05 0.02
CA TYR A 12 -9.29 -7.01 -0.12
C TYR A 12 -8.85 -7.62 1.21
N ILE A 13 -8.66 -6.79 2.26
CA ILE A 13 -8.26 -7.29 3.59
C ILE A 13 -9.30 -8.28 4.14
N PHE A 14 -10.59 -8.01 3.96
CA PHE A 14 -11.66 -8.87 4.49
C PHE A 14 -11.96 -10.09 3.61
N LEU A 15 -11.80 -10.00 2.28
CA LEU A 15 -12.11 -11.09 1.34
C LEU A 15 -10.88 -11.90 0.92
N PHE A 16 -9.69 -11.61 1.46
CA PHE A 16 -8.42 -12.25 1.07
C PHE A 16 -8.49 -13.79 1.05
N THR A 17 -9.21 -14.40 1.99
CA THR A 17 -9.34 -15.86 2.13
C THR A 17 -10.11 -16.53 0.98
N HIS A 18 -10.88 -15.79 0.18
CA HIS A 18 -11.75 -16.34 -0.88
C HIS A 18 -11.27 -16.03 -2.31
N ILE A 19 -10.16 -15.32 -2.50
CA ILE A 19 -9.73 -14.83 -3.82
C ILE A 19 -8.66 -15.76 -4.42
N PRO A 20 -8.80 -16.18 -5.70
CA PRO A 20 -7.78 -16.96 -6.39
C PRO A 20 -6.47 -16.17 -6.55
N GLU A 21 -5.33 -16.85 -6.43
CA GLU A 21 -3.99 -16.22 -6.39
C GLU A 21 -3.72 -15.23 -7.52
N SER A 22 -4.21 -15.49 -8.72
CA SER A 22 -4.05 -14.58 -9.86
C SER A 22 -4.79 -13.25 -9.68
N LEU A 23 -5.99 -13.25 -9.09
CA LEU A 23 -6.74 -12.02 -8.80
C LEU A 23 -6.12 -11.24 -7.63
N THR A 24 -5.46 -11.91 -6.70
CA THR A 24 -4.79 -11.28 -5.55
C THR A 24 -3.77 -10.24 -6.00
N TYR A 25 -2.99 -10.53 -7.06
CA TYR A 25 -2.04 -9.57 -7.63
C TYR A 25 -2.74 -8.38 -8.29
N PHE A 26 -3.80 -8.62 -9.07
CA PHE A 26 -4.58 -7.55 -9.71
C PHE A 26 -5.22 -6.62 -8.68
N VAL A 27 -5.79 -7.17 -7.61
CA VAL A 27 -6.45 -6.40 -6.55
C VAL A 27 -5.44 -5.60 -5.71
N LYS A 28 -4.16 -6.02 -5.65
CA LYS A 28 -3.06 -5.22 -5.06
C LYS A 28 -2.62 -4.06 -5.96
N ILE A 29 -2.53 -4.30 -7.27
CA ILE A 29 -2.08 -3.30 -8.25
C ILE A 29 -3.14 -2.21 -8.48
N LEU A 30 -4.41 -2.57 -8.44
CA LEU A 30 -5.54 -1.66 -8.68
C LEU A 30 -5.57 -0.41 -7.75
N PRO A 31 -5.40 -0.52 -6.42
CA PRO A 31 -5.27 0.64 -5.54
C PRO A 31 -4.07 1.53 -5.88
N MET A 32 -2.92 0.95 -6.22
CA MET A 32 -1.74 1.73 -6.61
C MET A 32 -2.02 2.56 -7.87
N LEU A 33 -2.62 1.93 -8.89
CA LEU A 33 -2.97 2.59 -10.15
C LEU A 33 -3.99 3.72 -9.91
N LEU A 34 -4.96 3.50 -9.03
CA LEU A 34 -5.96 4.51 -8.69
C LEU A 34 -5.36 5.70 -7.92
N ILE A 35 -4.34 5.47 -7.08
CA ILE A 35 -3.59 6.53 -6.38
C ILE A 35 -2.77 7.35 -7.38
N ILE A 36 -2.10 6.70 -8.35
CA ILE A 36 -1.37 7.39 -9.45
C ILE A 36 -2.34 8.21 -10.31
N ALA A 37 -3.47 7.63 -10.71
CA ALA A 37 -4.47 8.33 -11.51
C ALA A 37 -5.09 9.51 -10.76
N TYR A 38 -5.29 9.37 -9.44
CA TYR A 38 -5.76 10.46 -8.59
C TYR A 38 -4.74 11.59 -8.52
N THR A 39 -3.47 11.28 -8.23
CA THR A 39 -2.42 12.31 -8.16
C THR A 39 -2.32 13.06 -9.48
N LEU A 40 -2.32 12.37 -10.64
CA LEU A 40 -2.28 13.01 -11.97
C LEU A 40 -3.45 13.98 -12.24
N ARG A 41 -4.62 13.79 -11.62
CA ARG A 41 -5.79 14.67 -11.80
C ARG A 41 -5.75 15.91 -10.90
N LEU A 42 -4.88 15.97 -9.90
CA LEU A 42 -4.77 17.16 -9.04
C LEU A 42 -3.98 18.27 -9.76
N PRO A 43 -4.45 19.52 -9.73
CA PRO A 43 -3.70 20.66 -10.28
C PRO A 43 -2.38 20.93 -9.52
N LEU A 44 -2.21 20.34 -8.32
CA LEU A 44 -0.98 20.41 -7.50
C LEU A 44 0.14 19.44 -7.95
N THR A 45 -0.07 18.68 -9.03
CA THR A 45 0.92 17.78 -9.66
C THR A 45 2.23 18.44 -10.07
N ARG A 46 2.26 19.77 -10.16
CA ARG A 46 3.46 20.53 -10.55
C ARG A 46 4.49 20.72 -9.44
N THR A 47 4.25 20.19 -8.24
CA THR A 47 5.28 20.19 -7.22
C THR A 47 6.22 19.00 -7.42
N PRO A 48 7.56 19.19 -7.30
CA PRO A 48 8.52 18.11 -7.50
C PRO A 48 8.21 16.91 -6.61
N TYR A 49 7.70 17.14 -5.39
CA TYR A 49 7.22 16.11 -4.47
C TYR A 49 6.30 15.08 -5.12
N HIS A 50 5.27 15.52 -5.86
CA HIS A 50 4.30 14.62 -6.47
C HIS A 50 4.94 13.77 -7.58
N GLN A 51 5.91 14.33 -8.31
CA GLN A 51 6.62 13.59 -9.36
C GLN A 51 7.49 12.47 -8.78
N TRP A 52 8.26 12.75 -7.74
CA TRP A 52 9.05 11.72 -7.04
C TRP A 52 8.16 10.63 -6.44
N LEU A 53 6.98 11.00 -5.92
CA LEU A 53 6.02 10.06 -5.38
C LEU A 53 5.41 9.16 -6.47
N ILE A 54 5.06 9.70 -7.64
CA ILE A 54 4.54 8.90 -8.77
C ILE A 54 5.62 7.95 -9.31
N VAL A 55 6.86 8.41 -9.44
CA VAL A 55 7.98 7.57 -9.88
C VAL A 55 8.21 6.43 -8.89
N GLY A 56 8.26 6.72 -7.58
CA GLY A 56 8.35 5.70 -6.54
C GLY A 56 7.21 4.68 -6.57
N LEU A 57 5.96 5.15 -6.73
CA LEU A 57 4.78 4.28 -6.85
C LEU A 57 4.88 3.34 -8.06
N THR A 58 5.36 3.85 -9.19
CA THR A 58 5.50 3.06 -10.42
C THR A 58 6.56 1.98 -10.25
N PHE A 59 7.70 2.31 -9.65
CA PHE A 59 8.76 1.34 -9.34
C PHE A 59 8.28 0.25 -8.38
N CYS A 60 7.55 0.60 -7.32
CA CYS A 60 6.98 -0.38 -6.40
C CYS A 60 5.94 -1.29 -7.08
N MET A 61 5.10 -0.75 -7.96
CA MET A 61 4.13 -1.54 -8.73
C MET A 61 4.82 -2.56 -9.64
N ILE A 62 5.92 -2.18 -10.31
CA ILE A 62 6.74 -3.10 -11.11
C ILE A 62 7.42 -4.13 -10.19
N GLY A 63 7.89 -3.70 -9.02
CA GLY A 63 8.48 -4.57 -8.00
C GLY A 63 7.54 -5.66 -7.52
N ASP A 64 6.27 -5.34 -7.26
CA ASP A 64 5.24 -6.31 -6.84
C ASP A 64 4.99 -7.38 -7.92
N TYR A 65 4.99 -7.01 -9.20
CA TYR A 65 4.84 -7.95 -10.31
C TYR A 65 6.09 -8.83 -10.49
N THR A 66 7.28 -8.22 -10.40
CA THR A 66 8.58 -8.89 -10.60
C THR A 66 9.10 -9.62 -9.36
N LEU A 67 8.33 -9.63 -8.26
CA LEU A 67 8.69 -10.30 -6.99
C LEU A 67 8.81 -11.81 -7.14
N GLN A 68 8.20 -12.39 -8.17
CA GLN A 68 8.45 -13.79 -8.59
C GLN A 68 9.95 -14.08 -8.77
N TRP A 69 10.70 -13.08 -9.24
CA TRP A 69 12.15 -13.12 -9.42
C TRP A 69 12.75 -12.33 -8.26
N PHE A 70 12.63 -12.88 -7.04
CA PHE A 70 12.85 -12.23 -5.75
C PHE A 70 13.89 -11.09 -5.73
N ILE A 71 15.10 -11.34 -6.24
CA ILE A 71 16.21 -10.36 -6.28
C ILE A 71 15.86 -9.13 -7.15
N VAL A 72 15.26 -9.35 -8.31
CA VAL A 72 14.82 -8.30 -9.24
C VAL A 72 13.70 -7.49 -8.59
N GLY A 73 12.65 -8.15 -8.11
CA GLY A 73 11.53 -7.47 -7.45
C GLY A 73 11.97 -6.66 -6.22
N LEU A 74 12.84 -7.22 -5.38
CA LEU A 74 13.39 -6.54 -4.21
C LEU A 74 14.19 -5.28 -4.59
N SER A 75 14.96 -5.35 -5.68
CA SER A 75 15.72 -4.20 -6.18
C SER A 75 14.80 -3.07 -6.59
N PHE A 76 13.76 -3.35 -7.40
CA PHE A 76 12.76 -2.36 -7.81
C PHE A 76 12.00 -1.77 -6.60
N PHE A 77 11.64 -2.61 -5.64
CA PHE A 77 10.95 -2.18 -4.43
C PHE A 77 11.81 -1.24 -3.58
N LEU A 78 13.10 -1.57 -3.41
CA LEU A 78 14.03 -0.74 -2.65
C LEU A 78 14.28 0.61 -3.33
N THR A 79 14.48 0.60 -4.66
CA THR A 79 14.64 1.83 -5.44
C THR A 79 13.41 2.73 -5.34
N GLY A 80 12.20 2.16 -5.44
CA GLY A 80 10.95 2.90 -5.22
C GLY A 80 10.87 3.56 -3.84
N HIS A 81 11.32 2.86 -2.79
CA HIS A 81 11.35 3.41 -1.43
C HIS A 81 12.37 4.55 -1.26
N ILE A 82 13.54 4.45 -1.90
CA ILE A 82 14.51 5.55 -1.88
C ILE A 82 13.88 6.82 -2.47
N PHE A 83 13.13 6.71 -3.57
CA PHE A 83 12.42 7.84 -4.15
C PHE A 83 11.37 8.44 -3.19
N TYR A 84 10.65 7.62 -2.43
CA TYR A 84 9.75 8.13 -1.40
C TYR A 84 10.48 8.88 -0.31
N ILE A 85 11.59 8.35 0.21
CA ILE A 85 12.38 9.02 1.26
C ILE A 85 12.80 10.40 0.77
N VAL A 86 13.33 10.51 -0.46
CA VAL A 86 13.71 11.79 -1.07
C VAL A 86 12.51 12.72 -1.22
N ALA A 87 11.35 12.20 -1.64
CA ALA A 87 10.12 12.99 -1.75
C ALA A 87 9.70 13.56 -0.39
N PHE A 88 9.59 12.70 0.64
CA PHE A 88 9.14 13.10 1.97
C PHE A 88 10.12 14.03 2.68
N MET A 89 11.43 13.85 2.48
CA MET A 89 12.45 14.77 3.02
C MET A 89 12.34 16.19 2.46
N ARG A 90 11.83 16.35 1.24
CA ARG A 90 11.64 17.67 0.59
C ARG A 90 10.34 18.37 1.00
N THR A 91 9.43 17.67 1.68
CA THR A 91 8.16 18.22 2.15
C THR A 91 8.28 18.64 3.62
N LYS A 92 7.79 19.84 3.97
CA LYS A 92 7.66 20.24 5.37
C LYS A 92 6.66 19.32 6.06
N GLN A 93 7.16 18.57 7.02
CA GLN A 93 6.43 17.57 7.80
C GLN A 93 5.25 18.20 8.55
N GLN A 94 4.05 18.16 7.96
CA GLN A 94 2.84 18.41 8.72
C GLN A 94 2.68 17.25 9.70
N ARG A 95 2.81 17.55 11.00
CA ARG A 95 2.61 16.55 12.05
C ARG A 95 1.17 16.06 11.93
N ALA A 96 1.00 14.78 11.65
CA ALA A 96 -0.32 14.16 11.69
C ALA A 96 -0.93 14.42 13.07
N PRO A 97 -2.19 14.88 13.16
CA PRO A 97 -2.85 15.13 14.43
C PRO A 97 -2.88 13.84 15.26
N LEU A 98 -2.68 13.98 16.57
CA LEU A 98 -2.61 12.85 17.51
C LEU A 98 -3.82 11.91 17.39
N ALA A 99 -5.00 12.47 17.12
CA ALA A 99 -6.23 11.71 16.89
C ALA A 99 -6.12 10.70 15.75
N ILE A 100 -5.48 11.07 14.62
CA ILE A 100 -5.29 10.14 13.50
C ILE A 100 -4.30 9.05 13.89
N LYS A 101 -3.22 9.39 14.60
CA LYS A 101 -2.26 8.38 15.09
C LYS A 101 -2.94 7.37 16.01
N LEU A 102 -3.72 7.84 16.98
CA LEU A 102 -4.46 6.97 17.91
C LEU A 102 -5.48 6.10 17.17
N ALA A 103 -6.26 6.68 16.26
CA ALA A 103 -7.25 5.93 15.48
C ALA A 103 -6.60 4.83 14.63
N VAL A 104 -5.47 5.11 13.98
CA VAL A 104 -4.73 4.13 13.18
C VAL A 104 -4.12 3.03 14.06
N THR A 105 -3.52 3.38 15.21
CA THR A 105 -2.96 2.38 16.13
C THR A 105 -4.04 1.47 16.70
N LEU A 106 -5.19 2.03 17.08
CA LEU A 106 -6.34 1.25 17.57
C LEU A 106 -6.90 0.33 16.49
N TYR A 107 -7.04 0.82 15.26
CA TYR A 107 -7.44 -0.01 14.12
C TYR A 107 -6.45 -1.15 13.86
N ALA A 108 -5.14 -0.88 13.90
CA ALA A 108 -4.12 -1.91 13.71
C ALA A 108 -4.20 -3.01 14.79
N GLY A 109 -4.39 -2.64 16.06
CA GLY A 109 -4.59 -3.60 17.15
C GLY A 109 -5.84 -4.47 16.95
N LEU A 110 -6.97 -3.86 16.57
CA LEU A 110 -8.21 -4.58 16.26
C LEU A 110 -8.04 -5.55 15.09
N MET A 111 -7.33 -5.15 14.04
CA MET A 111 -7.06 -6.01 12.88
C MET A 111 -6.18 -7.20 13.24
N ILE A 112 -5.19 -7.04 14.12
CA ILE A 112 -4.37 -8.15 14.60
C ILE A 112 -5.24 -9.16 15.35
N LEU A 113 -6.11 -8.70 16.26
CA LEU A 113 -7.04 -9.58 16.97
C LEU A 113 -8.00 -10.31 16.01
N TRP A 114 -8.53 -9.60 15.00
CA TRP A 114 -9.41 -10.18 14.00
C TRP A 114 -8.72 -11.25 13.14
N LEU A 115 -7.47 -11.01 12.73
CA LEU A 115 -6.66 -12.00 12.00
C LEU A 115 -6.38 -13.25 12.84
N GLN A 116 -6.10 -13.09 14.14
CA GLN A 116 -5.91 -14.22 15.05
C GLN A 116 -7.18 -15.07 15.18
N VAL A 117 -8.36 -14.43 15.24
CA VAL A 117 -9.66 -15.13 15.27
C VAL A 117 -9.97 -15.84 13.94
N GLN A 118 -9.63 -15.23 12.80
CA GLN A 118 -9.86 -15.83 11.49
C GLN A 118 -8.94 -17.02 11.18
N TYR A 119 -7.72 -17.05 11.76
CA TYR A 119 -6.71 -18.09 11.50
C TYR A 119 -6.57 -19.14 12.62
N SER A 120 -7.33 -19.01 13.71
CA SER A 120 -7.39 -20.01 14.80
C SER A 120 -8.73 -20.74 14.72
N PRO A 121 -8.86 -21.93 14.10
CA PRO A 121 -8.09 -23.11 14.52
C PRO A 121 -7.87 -24.20 13.42
N GLN A 122 -6.65 -24.43 12.92
CA GLN A 122 -6.24 -25.71 12.34
C GLN A 122 -4.70 -25.92 12.46
N VAL A 123 -4.32 -26.92 13.28
CA VAL A 123 -3.05 -27.72 13.32
C VAL A 123 -1.67 -27.04 13.47
N ILE A 124 -1.17 -27.04 14.72
CA ILE A 124 0.21 -27.50 15.02
C ILE A 124 0.09 -28.66 16.02
N PRO A 125 -0.01 -29.93 15.60
CA PRO A 125 0.56 -31.00 16.40
C PRO A 125 2.07 -30.92 16.17
N PHE A 126 2.80 -30.63 17.24
CA PHE A 126 4.25 -30.80 17.28
C PHE A 126 4.63 -32.25 16.99
#